data_AF-A0A4P8ZIC6-F1
#
_entry.id   AF-A0A4P8ZIC6-F1
#
_cell.length_a   1.000
_cell.length_b   1.000
_cell.length_c   1.000
_cell.angle_alpha   90.00
_cell.angle_beta   90.00
_cell.angle_gamma   90.00
#
_symmetry.space_group_name_H-M   'P 1'
#
loop_
_entity.id
_entity.type
_entity.pdbx_description
1 polymer ?
#
loop_
_entity_poly.entity_id
_entity_poly.type
_entity_poly.pdbx_seq_one_letter_code
_entity_poly.pdbx_strand_id
1 'polypeptide(L)'
;MFNRVAALMGTTLTEADVHRFLLETAEFLGEGSLSMYGPNVFFRWRLGQRVIEVEPRYRPWGEEYSLTVDSYNRGFPIDTQERLIYKYGDAELYPYLWRVDLGSEVTDWWGPGEAYVVNWDLFEETTAKTLGALPNDMALMPPQWRRPFTFRWDMGDSGLGLVSFTGTVDGLMVTAETTGDQVLIPRDLLRSEGGQISMRNVVAGLAGGRPLIDIRFAGSEGFGDYGVFAASPGGNENEGERDDIEFLLEDRGMDSPGPAMTMDELRRLAASTPAPTGPDRPPVNWRVIPMRIGLFIPQVLSVVEQVLSGAAVESVLRGLGGRPDTRWDEPILRGDGWVAERSRFSGTWCIEVVTHSEREAEDRLCFDQRHVADYAWRIAQALEQRYGFPYGLRATNDGYFMRLFQVGDQGVMVSSGFSSVEVEIDSLKTLLESSYGRF
;
A
#
# COMPACT_ATOMS: atom_id res chain seq x y z
N MET A 1 -8.41 -4.05 17.46
CA MET A 1 -7.73 -4.43 16.21
C MET A 1 -6.24 -4.71 16.38
N PHE A 2 -5.44 -3.76 16.87
CA PHE A 2 -3.99 -3.94 17.06
C PHE A 2 -3.57 -5.20 17.82
N ASN A 3 -4.18 -5.49 18.97
CA ASN A 3 -3.89 -6.72 19.71
C ASN A 3 -4.26 -8.00 18.94
N ARG A 4 -5.25 -7.93 18.04
CA ARG A 4 -5.68 -9.08 17.23
C ARG A 4 -4.65 -9.39 16.14
N VAL A 5 -4.14 -8.39 15.42
CA VAL A 5 -3.08 -8.62 14.42
C VAL A 5 -1.75 -8.99 15.07
N ALA A 6 -1.40 -8.38 16.21
CA ALA A 6 -0.19 -8.74 16.95
C ALA A 6 -0.21 -10.18 17.50
N ALA A 7 -1.39 -10.73 17.81
CA ALA A 7 -1.54 -12.12 18.22
C ALA A 7 -1.20 -13.13 17.11
N LEU A 8 -1.16 -12.69 15.85
CA LEU A 8 -0.75 -13.50 14.69
C LEU A 8 0.78 -13.49 14.48
N MET A 9 1.55 -12.92 15.41
CA MET A 9 3.00 -12.80 15.24
C MET A 9 3.72 -14.15 15.21
N GLY A 10 4.41 -14.40 14.09
CA GLY A 10 5.12 -15.64 13.82
C GLY A 10 4.23 -16.79 13.37
N THR A 11 2.97 -16.51 12.99
CA THR A 11 2.09 -17.49 12.34
C THR A 11 2.15 -17.36 10.83
N THR A 12 2.31 -18.47 10.12
CA THR A 12 2.09 -18.52 8.67
C THR A 12 0.59 -18.42 8.40
N LEU A 13 0.17 -17.34 7.77
CA LEU A 13 -1.23 -17.11 7.44
C LEU A 13 -1.61 -17.80 6.13
N THR A 14 -2.81 -18.35 6.07
CA THR A 14 -3.46 -18.80 4.83
C THR A 14 -4.44 -17.75 4.29
N GLU A 15 -4.87 -17.89 3.04
CA GLU A 15 -5.94 -17.05 2.47
C GLU A 15 -7.22 -17.08 3.34
N ALA A 16 -7.56 -18.25 3.88
CA ALA A 16 -8.72 -18.40 4.76
C ALA A 16 -8.56 -17.70 6.12
N ASP A 17 -7.33 -17.59 6.64
CA ASP A 17 -7.04 -16.81 7.85
C ASP A 17 -7.20 -15.31 7.59
N VAL A 18 -6.76 -14.83 6.43
CA VAL A 18 -6.98 -13.44 5.97
C VAL A 18 -8.49 -13.13 5.89
N HIS A 19 -9.27 -14.00 5.23
CA HIS A 19 -10.71 -13.79 5.11
C HIS A 19 -11.39 -13.75 6.48
N ARG A 20 -11.04 -14.68 7.37
CA ARG A 20 -11.60 -14.73 8.72
C ARG A 20 -11.28 -13.46 9.49
N PHE A 21 -10.03 -12.99 9.42
CA PHE A 21 -9.63 -11.75 10.07
C PHE A 21 -10.46 -10.55 9.58
N LEU A 22 -10.67 -10.43 8.27
CA LEU A 22 -11.47 -9.36 7.67
C LEU A 22 -12.94 -9.43 8.12
N LEU A 23 -13.55 -10.62 8.12
CA LEU A 23 -14.93 -10.81 8.57
C LEU A 23 -15.11 -10.51 10.06
N GLU A 24 -14.20 -10.99 10.91
CA GLU A 24 -14.22 -10.67 12.35
C GLU A 24 -14.00 -9.17 12.60
N THR A 25 -13.21 -8.50 11.75
CA THR A 25 -13.02 -7.04 11.81
C THR A 25 -14.31 -6.32 11.47
N ALA A 26 -14.99 -6.75 10.40
CA ALA A 26 -16.28 -6.19 9.99
C ALA A 26 -17.37 -6.41 11.06
N GLU A 27 -17.41 -7.59 11.69
CA GLU A 27 -18.31 -7.87 12.81
C GLU A 27 -18.02 -6.95 14.02
N PHE A 28 -16.74 -6.70 14.30
CA PHE A 28 -16.33 -5.87 15.43
C PHE A 28 -16.56 -4.36 15.21
N LEU A 29 -16.30 -3.85 14.01
CA LEU A 29 -16.39 -2.42 13.68
C LEU A 29 -17.76 -2.02 13.07
N GLY A 30 -18.53 -2.99 12.60
CA GLY A 30 -19.71 -2.80 11.76
C GLY A 30 -19.36 -2.63 10.28
N GLU A 31 -20.30 -3.00 9.42
CA GLU A 31 -20.14 -2.89 7.95
C GLU A 31 -20.56 -1.51 7.42
N GLY A 32 -21.29 -0.70 8.20
CA GLY A 32 -21.95 0.52 7.72
C GLY A 32 -21.04 1.55 7.04
N SER A 33 -19.75 1.59 7.39
CA SER A 33 -18.75 2.52 6.82
C SER A 33 -17.61 1.79 6.08
N LEU A 34 -17.81 0.52 5.72
CA LEU A 34 -16.78 -0.32 5.12
C LEU A 34 -16.72 -0.09 3.60
N SER A 35 -15.53 0.23 3.13
CA SER A 35 -15.21 0.35 1.71
C SER A 35 -13.93 -0.42 1.36
N MET A 36 -13.90 -0.96 0.15
CA MET A 36 -12.73 -1.60 -0.46
C MET A 36 -12.09 -0.65 -1.46
N TYR A 37 -10.78 -0.72 -1.58
CA TYR A 37 -9.98 0.10 -2.47
C TYR A 37 -8.93 -0.76 -3.14
N GLY A 38 -8.57 -0.46 -4.39
CA GLY A 38 -7.44 -1.09 -5.07
C GLY A 38 -6.93 -0.26 -6.24
N PRO A 39 -5.95 -0.73 -7.02
CA PRO A 39 -5.33 -2.06 -6.98
C PRO A 39 -4.55 -2.33 -5.70
N ASN A 40 -4.25 -3.61 -5.43
CA ASN A 40 -3.63 -4.07 -4.18
C ASN A 40 -4.57 -3.83 -2.99
N VAL A 41 -5.59 -4.68 -2.90
CA VAL A 41 -6.79 -4.40 -2.11
C VAL A 41 -6.48 -4.06 -0.65
N PHE A 42 -7.11 -2.99 -0.17
CA PHE A 42 -7.21 -2.70 1.25
C PHE A 42 -8.65 -2.31 1.62
N PHE A 43 -8.96 -2.46 2.91
CA PHE A 43 -10.29 -2.28 3.48
C PHE A 43 -10.27 -1.14 4.47
N ARG A 44 -11.19 -0.18 4.36
CA ARG A 44 -11.23 1.02 5.21
C ARG A 44 -12.57 1.12 5.94
N TRP A 45 -12.50 1.44 7.22
CA TRP A 45 -13.64 1.84 8.05
C TRP A 45 -13.48 3.30 8.45
N ARG A 46 -14.51 4.11 8.20
CA ARG A 46 -14.60 5.51 8.67
C ARG A 46 -15.45 5.59 9.95
N LEU A 47 -14.77 5.70 11.09
CA LEU A 47 -15.38 5.75 12.43
C LEU A 47 -15.32 7.19 12.97
N GLY A 48 -16.13 8.07 12.40
CA GLY A 48 -16.08 9.51 12.70
C GLY A 48 -14.78 10.14 12.19
N GLN A 49 -13.97 10.73 13.07
CA GLN A 49 -12.66 11.30 12.69
C GLN A 49 -11.55 10.24 12.59
N ARG A 50 -11.83 9.02 13.06
CA ARG A 50 -10.89 7.90 13.07
C ARG A 50 -11.07 7.06 11.83
N VAL A 51 -9.97 6.67 11.22
CA VAL A 51 -9.94 5.66 10.16
C VAL A 51 -9.23 4.41 10.68
N ILE A 52 -9.72 3.25 10.26
CA ILE A 52 -9.04 1.97 10.40
C ILE A 52 -8.89 1.39 9.01
N GLU A 53 -7.68 0.94 8.68
CA GLU A 53 -7.41 0.22 7.44
C GLU A 53 -6.86 -1.16 7.74
N VAL A 54 -7.25 -2.12 6.92
CA VAL A 54 -6.67 -3.46 6.91
C VAL A 54 -6.17 -3.72 5.49
N GLU A 55 -4.87 -3.95 5.37
CA GLU A 55 -4.20 -4.27 4.11
C GLU A 55 -3.68 -5.71 4.16
N PRO A 56 -4.37 -6.66 3.52
CA PRO A 56 -3.79 -7.97 3.27
C PRO A 56 -2.80 -7.93 2.11
N ARG A 57 -1.72 -8.68 2.20
CA ARG A 57 -0.79 -8.87 1.08
C ARG A 57 -0.44 -10.33 0.92
N TYR A 58 -0.32 -10.76 -0.34
CA TYR A 58 0.30 -12.03 -0.71
C TYR A 58 1.75 -11.79 -1.13
N ARG A 59 2.69 -12.50 -0.51
CA ARG A 59 4.12 -12.46 -0.84
C ARG A 59 4.51 -13.76 -1.56
N PRO A 60 4.58 -13.77 -2.91
CA PRO A 60 4.83 -14.99 -3.67
C PRO A 60 6.20 -15.62 -3.41
N TRP A 61 7.19 -14.84 -2.96
CA TRP A 61 8.55 -15.32 -2.68
C TRP A 61 8.63 -16.24 -1.45
N GLY A 62 7.59 -16.28 -0.62
CA GLY A 62 7.45 -17.22 0.50
C GLY A 62 6.12 -17.97 0.53
N GLU A 63 5.25 -17.76 -0.47
CA GLU A 63 3.83 -18.18 -0.46
C GLU A 63 3.10 -17.74 0.82
N GLU A 64 3.50 -16.60 1.38
CA GLU A 64 3.06 -16.13 2.69
C GLU A 64 2.06 -14.99 2.56
N TYR A 65 1.02 -15.05 3.40
CA TYR A 65 0.10 -13.94 3.58
C TYR A 65 0.53 -13.08 4.76
N SER A 66 0.36 -11.77 4.61
CA SER A 66 0.58 -10.80 5.69
C SER A 66 -0.61 -9.86 5.82
N LEU A 67 -0.80 -9.33 7.01
CA LEU A 67 -1.84 -8.38 7.38
C LEU A 67 -1.20 -7.18 8.04
N THR A 68 -1.49 -6.01 7.48
CA THR A 68 -1.21 -4.72 8.13
C THR A 68 -2.53 -4.12 8.61
N VAL A 69 -2.53 -3.61 9.84
CA VAL A 69 -3.63 -2.81 10.38
C VAL A 69 -3.12 -1.43 10.70
N ASP A 70 -3.74 -0.44 10.09
CA ASP A 70 -3.50 0.98 10.34
C ASP A 70 -4.70 1.59 11.05
N SER A 71 -4.44 2.57 11.90
CA SER A 71 -5.49 3.43 12.43
C SER A 71 -4.95 4.82 12.68
N TYR A 72 -5.64 5.83 12.16
CA TYR A 72 -5.19 7.21 12.26
C TYR A 72 -6.36 8.18 12.23
N ASN A 73 -6.10 9.43 12.63
CA ASN A 73 -7.06 10.50 12.41
C ASN A 73 -7.00 10.93 10.94
N ARG A 74 -8.18 11.14 10.32
CA ARG A 74 -8.30 11.42 8.88
C ARG A 74 -7.55 12.68 8.40
N GLY A 75 -7.31 13.65 9.28
CA GLY A 75 -6.88 15.00 8.93
C GLY A 75 -5.76 15.07 7.89
N PHE A 76 -4.53 14.74 8.27
CA PHE A 76 -3.43 14.81 7.31
C PHE A 76 -3.48 13.70 6.24
N PRO A 77 -3.56 12.40 6.58
CA PRO A 77 -3.42 11.34 5.56
C PRO A 77 -4.49 11.41 4.47
N ILE A 78 -5.72 11.74 4.85
CA ILE A 78 -6.87 11.67 3.94
C ILE A 78 -7.29 13.08 3.50
N ASP A 79 -7.68 13.95 4.45
CA ASP A 79 -8.27 15.26 4.11
C ASP A 79 -7.22 16.23 3.51
N THR A 80 -5.92 15.94 3.67
CA THR A 80 -4.82 16.71 3.09
C THR A 80 -4.15 15.93 1.98
N GLN A 81 -3.48 14.82 2.29
CA GLN A 81 -2.61 14.15 1.33
C GLN A 81 -3.39 13.47 0.20
N GLU A 82 -4.28 12.51 0.49
CA GLU A 82 -5.05 11.84 -0.56
C GLU A 82 -5.84 12.85 -1.38
N ARG A 83 -6.45 13.86 -0.74
CA ARG A 83 -7.16 14.93 -1.43
C ARG A 83 -6.26 15.72 -2.38
N LEU A 84 -5.05 16.11 -1.96
CA LEU A 84 -4.14 16.86 -2.82
C LEU A 84 -3.62 16.01 -3.98
N ILE A 85 -3.34 14.73 -3.74
CA ILE A 85 -2.93 13.79 -4.80
C ILE A 85 -4.04 13.63 -5.84
N TYR A 86 -5.30 13.41 -5.42
CA TYR A 86 -6.39 13.33 -6.39
C TYR A 86 -6.64 14.63 -7.14
N LYS A 87 -6.46 15.77 -6.47
CA LYS A 87 -6.76 17.07 -7.05
C LYS A 87 -5.68 17.60 -7.98
N TYR A 88 -4.41 17.29 -7.71
CA TYR A 88 -3.26 17.91 -8.37
C TYR A 88 -2.16 16.94 -8.78
N GLY A 89 -2.22 15.69 -8.34
CA GLY A 89 -1.27 14.65 -8.70
C GLY A 89 -1.67 13.94 -9.98
N ASP A 90 -0.68 13.35 -10.63
CA ASP A 90 -0.89 12.48 -11.78
C ASP A 90 -1.59 11.18 -11.37
N ALA A 91 -2.33 10.57 -12.30
CA ALA A 91 -3.09 9.36 -12.05
C ALA A 91 -2.22 8.19 -11.56
N GLU A 92 -0.94 8.16 -11.94
CA GLU A 92 0.05 7.17 -11.46
C GLU A 92 0.32 7.27 -9.95
N LEU A 93 0.14 8.46 -9.36
CA LEU A 93 0.36 8.72 -7.93
C LEU A 93 -0.88 8.45 -7.09
N TYR A 94 -2.01 8.14 -7.71
CA TYR A 94 -3.26 7.95 -7.00
C TYR A 94 -3.13 6.84 -5.96
N PRO A 95 -3.58 7.08 -4.71
CA PRO A 95 -3.47 6.11 -3.63
C PRO A 95 -4.25 4.82 -3.91
N TYR A 96 -5.26 4.90 -4.78
CA TYR A 96 -6.06 3.79 -5.31
C TYR A 96 -6.72 4.24 -6.63
N LEU A 97 -7.02 3.30 -7.52
CA LEU A 97 -7.65 3.54 -8.84
C LEU A 97 -9.09 3.07 -8.90
N TRP A 98 -9.55 2.31 -7.90
CA TRP A 98 -10.95 1.98 -7.74
C TRP A 98 -11.35 1.89 -6.27
N ARG A 99 -12.63 2.11 -6.01
CA ARG A 99 -13.27 1.99 -4.70
C ARG A 99 -14.63 1.36 -4.84
N VAL A 100 -14.99 0.52 -3.87
CA VAL A 100 -16.33 -0.05 -3.75
C VAL A 100 -16.81 0.01 -2.30
N ASP A 101 -17.98 0.58 -2.09
CA ASP A 101 -18.64 0.55 -0.78
C ASP A 101 -19.30 -0.83 -0.57
N LEU A 102 -18.98 -1.47 0.55
CA LEU A 102 -19.63 -2.69 1.05
C LEU A 102 -20.75 -2.35 2.04
N GLY A 103 -20.59 -1.22 2.74
CA GLY A 103 -21.56 -0.67 3.67
C GLY A 103 -22.57 0.30 3.06
N SER A 104 -23.00 1.25 3.89
CA SER A 104 -23.73 2.42 3.40
C SER A 104 -22.79 3.29 2.56
N GLU A 105 -23.36 3.97 1.58
CA GLU A 105 -22.60 4.91 0.75
C GLU A 105 -21.90 5.96 1.64
N VAL A 106 -20.60 6.09 1.45
CA VAL A 106 -19.75 7.01 2.21
C VAL A 106 -19.60 8.29 1.37
N THR A 107 -20.32 9.35 1.81
CA THR A 107 -20.63 10.59 1.05
C THR A 107 -19.60 11.72 1.20
N ASP A 108 -18.57 11.56 2.02
CA ASP A 108 -17.44 12.47 2.18
C ASP A 108 -16.35 12.18 1.14
N TRP A 109 -16.73 12.24 -0.13
CA TRP A 109 -15.87 11.92 -1.26
C TRP A 109 -15.38 13.20 -1.97
N TRP A 110 -14.10 13.16 -2.33
CA TRP A 110 -13.50 13.98 -3.37
C TRP A 110 -13.05 13.02 -4.46
N GLY A 111 -13.51 13.26 -5.68
CA GLY A 111 -13.03 12.53 -6.84
C GLY A 111 -11.65 12.99 -7.29
N PRO A 112 -11.00 12.21 -8.17
CA PRO A 112 -9.93 12.75 -8.99
C PRO A 112 -10.40 14.06 -9.65
N GLY A 113 -9.52 15.07 -9.65
CA GLY A 113 -9.80 16.37 -10.25
C GLY A 113 -10.21 16.25 -11.72
N GLU A 114 -9.49 15.42 -12.48
CA GLU A 114 -9.80 14.85 -13.80
C GLU A 114 -8.61 13.94 -14.16
N ALA A 115 -8.85 12.73 -14.67
CA ALA A 115 -7.78 11.85 -15.17
C ALA A 115 -8.29 10.95 -16.29
N TYR A 116 -8.26 11.47 -17.53
CA TYR A 116 -8.47 10.65 -18.71
C TYR A 116 -7.19 9.87 -19.03
N VAL A 117 -7.36 8.57 -19.25
CA VAL A 117 -6.29 7.69 -19.72
C VAL A 117 -6.28 7.78 -21.26
N VAL A 118 -5.49 8.72 -21.80
CA VAL A 118 -5.56 9.08 -23.22
C VAL A 118 -4.57 8.31 -24.12
N ASN A 119 -3.54 7.69 -23.53
CA ASN A 119 -2.53 6.92 -24.26
C ASN A 119 -2.14 5.63 -23.51
N TRP A 120 -1.39 4.76 -24.17
CA TRP A 120 -1.00 3.46 -23.63
C TRP A 120 0.00 3.52 -22.47
N ASP A 121 0.75 4.61 -22.33
CA ASP A 121 1.68 4.81 -21.20
C ASP A 121 0.88 5.08 -19.91
N LEU A 122 -0.06 6.03 -19.96
CA LEU A 122 -1.00 6.26 -18.84
C LEU A 122 -1.84 5.01 -18.56
N PHE A 123 -2.18 4.22 -19.59
CA PHE A 123 -2.92 2.97 -19.42
C PHE A 123 -2.12 1.94 -18.64
N GLU A 124 -0.81 1.80 -18.92
CA GLU A 124 0.09 0.93 -18.15
C GLU A 124 0.11 1.33 -16.68
N GLU A 125 0.17 2.63 -16.39
CA GLU A 125 0.27 3.17 -15.04
C GLU A 125 -1.03 3.08 -14.24
N THR A 126 -2.17 2.91 -14.90
CA THR A 126 -3.50 2.95 -14.28
C THR A 126 -4.32 1.68 -14.51
N THR A 127 -5.00 1.59 -15.65
CA THR A 127 -5.98 0.54 -15.94
C THR A 127 -5.32 -0.82 -16.05
N ALA A 128 -4.12 -0.91 -16.65
CA ALA A 128 -3.37 -2.16 -16.73
C ALA A 128 -2.98 -2.66 -15.32
N LYS A 129 -2.51 -1.78 -14.42
CA LYS A 129 -2.26 -2.14 -13.01
C LYS A 129 -3.51 -2.69 -12.35
N THR A 130 -4.66 -2.04 -12.59
CA THR A 130 -5.95 -2.49 -12.06
C THR A 130 -6.31 -3.89 -12.57
N LEU A 131 -6.28 -4.12 -13.88
CA LEU A 131 -6.60 -5.41 -14.48
C LEU A 131 -5.64 -6.53 -14.02
N GLY A 132 -4.35 -6.23 -13.90
CA GLY A 132 -3.33 -7.17 -13.45
C GLY A 132 -3.42 -7.49 -11.95
N ALA A 133 -3.88 -6.55 -11.11
CA ALA A 133 -4.08 -6.75 -9.68
C ALA A 133 -5.38 -7.48 -9.35
N LEU A 134 -6.42 -7.28 -10.16
CA LEU A 134 -7.80 -7.65 -9.85
C LEU A 134 -7.99 -9.11 -9.41
N PRO A 135 -7.34 -10.12 -10.02
CA PRO A 135 -7.46 -11.51 -9.55
C PRO A 135 -6.89 -11.72 -8.14
N ASN A 136 -5.76 -11.07 -7.81
CA ASN A 136 -5.19 -11.11 -6.47
C ASN A 136 -6.07 -10.36 -5.47
N ASP A 137 -6.58 -9.20 -5.85
CA ASP A 137 -7.51 -8.42 -5.03
C ASP A 137 -8.75 -9.27 -4.69
N MET A 138 -9.36 -9.92 -5.68
CA MET A 138 -10.53 -10.79 -5.48
C MET A 138 -10.23 -12.00 -4.60
N ALA A 139 -9.04 -12.59 -4.72
CA ALA A 139 -8.63 -13.70 -3.86
C ALA A 139 -8.50 -13.26 -2.40
N LEU A 140 -7.97 -12.07 -2.13
CA LEU A 140 -7.84 -11.53 -0.77
C LEU A 140 -9.16 -11.04 -0.16
N MET A 141 -10.20 -10.86 -0.99
CA MET A 141 -11.56 -10.56 -0.53
C MET A 141 -12.27 -11.83 -0.01
N PRO A 142 -12.95 -11.77 1.15
CA PRO A 142 -13.90 -12.77 1.58
C PRO A 142 -14.95 -13.08 0.49
N PRO A 143 -15.32 -14.35 0.27
CA PRO A 143 -16.26 -14.73 -0.79
C PRO A 143 -17.59 -13.96 -0.79
N GLN A 144 -18.11 -13.62 0.38
CA GLN A 144 -19.39 -12.89 0.53
C GLN A 144 -19.33 -11.42 0.11
N TRP A 145 -18.14 -10.84 -0.04
CA TRP A 145 -17.95 -9.47 -0.52
C TRP A 145 -17.64 -9.40 -2.02
N ARG A 146 -17.34 -10.55 -2.63
CA ARG A 146 -16.99 -10.64 -4.05
C ARG A 146 -18.19 -10.31 -4.92
N ARG A 147 -17.92 -9.63 -6.01
CA ARG A 147 -18.85 -9.30 -7.08
C ARG A 147 -18.09 -9.29 -8.41
N PRO A 148 -18.77 -9.43 -9.56
CA PRO A 148 -18.10 -9.31 -10.85
C PRO A 148 -17.49 -7.92 -11.00
N PHE A 149 -16.20 -7.86 -11.27
CA PHE A 149 -15.48 -6.63 -11.59
C PHE A 149 -15.07 -6.71 -13.05
N THR A 150 -15.70 -5.91 -13.91
CA THR A 150 -15.53 -6.02 -15.36
C THR A 150 -15.20 -4.67 -15.97
N PHE A 151 -14.20 -4.64 -16.85
CA PHE A 151 -13.94 -3.52 -17.75
C PHE A 151 -14.29 -3.91 -19.18
N ARG A 152 -14.79 -2.95 -19.97
CA ARG A 152 -15.23 -3.21 -21.34
C ARG A 152 -14.71 -2.17 -22.31
N TRP A 153 -14.28 -2.64 -23.49
CA TRP A 153 -13.92 -1.79 -24.62
C TRP A 153 -14.63 -2.26 -25.89
N ASP A 154 -15.00 -1.30 -26.72
CA ASP A 154 -15.48 -1.56 -28.07
C ASP A 154 -14.28 -1.85 -28.99
N MET A 155 -14.12 -3.12 -29.35
CA MET A 155 -13.11 -3.61 -30.29
C MET A 155 -13.76 -4.09 -31.59
N GLY A 156 -14.85 -3.43 -32.00
CA GLY A 156 -15.58 -3.71 -33.25
C GLY A 156 -14.70 -3.64 -34.51
N ASP A 157 -13.77 -2.68 -34.58
CA ASP A 157 -12.86 -2.53 -35.71
C ASP A 157 -11.83 -3.68 -35.83
N SER A 158 -11.61 -4.43 -34.76
CA SER A 158 -10.82 -5.67 -34.75
C SER A 158 -11.67 -6.92 -35.01
N GLY A 159 -12.99 -6.75 -35.23
CA GLY A 159 -13.94 -7.83 -35.46
C GLY A 159 -14.39 -8.57 -34.18
N LEU A 160 -14.00 -8.09 -33.00
CA LEU A 160 -14.33 -8.73 -31.72
C LEU A 160 -15.62 -8.17 -31.09
N GLY A 161 -16.05 -6.98 -31.49
CA GLY A 161 -17.18 -6.27 -30.88
C GLY A 161 -16.83 -5.84 -29.46
N LEU A 162 -17.77 -5.95 -28.53
CA LEU A 162 -17.50 -5.65 -27.13
C LEU A 162 -16.60 -6.72 -26.50
N VAL A 163 -15.46 -6.30 -25.95
CA VAL A 163 -14.55 -7.19 -25.22
C VAL A 163 -14.60 -6.87 -23.74
N SER A 164 -14.93 -7.88 -22.93
CA SER A 164 -15.03 -7.78 -21.48
C SER A 164 -13.85 -8.44 -20.79
N PHE A 165 -13.24 -7.73 -19.85
CA PHE A 165 -12.17 -8.21 -18.97
C PHE A 165 -12.73 -8.32 -17.55
N THR A 166 -12.99 -9.54 -17.10
CA THR A 166 -13.66 -9.80 -15.81
C THR A 166 -12.70 -10.47 -14.83
N GLY A 167 -12.50 -9.85 -13.67
CA GLY A 167 -11.73 -10.44 -12.59
C GLY A 167 -12.38 -11.71 -12.04
N THR A 168 -11.56 -12.71 -11.75
CA THR A 168 -11.93 -13.92 -10.99
C THR A 168 -10.78 -14.28 -10.04
N VAL A 169 -11.04 -15.14 -9.06
CA VAL A 169 -9.96 -15.62 -8.16
C VAL A 169 -8.88 -16.45 -8.88
N ASP A 170 -9.24 -17.05 -10.01
CA ASP A 170 -8.35 -17.91 -10.79
C ASP A 170 -7.56 -17.11 -11.86
N GLY A 171 -7.96 -15.87 -12.13
CA GLY A 171 -7.35 -15.06 -13.18
C GLY A 171 -8.29 -14.01 -13.77
N LEU A 172 -7.91 -13.47 -14.93
CA LEU A 172 -8.71 -12.48 -15.66
C LEU A 172 -9.38 -13.16 -16.86
N MET A 173 -10.71 -13.22 -16.84
CA MET A 173 -11.51 -13.78 -17.93
C MET A 173 -11.72 -12.72 -19.02
N VAL A 174 -11.23 -13.00 -20.23
CA VAL A 174 -11.43 -12.17 -21.41
C VAL A 174 -12.51 -12.80 -22.28
N THR A 175 -13.57 -12.06 -22.57
CA THR A 175 -14.71 -12.51 -23.39
C THR A 175 -14.92 -11.56 -24.56
N ALA A 176 -14.94 -12.09 -25.78
CA ALA A 176 -15.27 -11.32 -26.98
C ALA A 176 -16.72 -11.61 -27.40
N GLU A 177 -17.55 -10.57 -27.47
CA GLU A 177 -18.99 -10.71 -27.73
C GLU A 177 -19.28 -11.28 -29.12
N THR A 178 -18.60 -10.79 -30.16
CA THR A 178 -18.91 -11.17 -31.55
C THR A 178 -18.61 -12.64 -31.84
N THR A 179 -17.50 -13.16 -31.31
CA THR A 179 -17.09 -14.55 -31.54
C THR A 179 -17.62 -15.52 -30.49
N GLY A 180 -17.99 -15.01 -29.31
CA GLY A 180 -18.30 -15.83 -28.14
C GLY A 180 -17.06 -16.47 -27.49
N ASP A 181 -15.85 -16.09 -27.94
CA ASP A 181 -14.62 -16.65 -27.41
C ASP A 181 -14.38 -16.22 -25.96
N GLN A 182 -13.88 -17.17 -25.16
CA GLN A 182 -13.45 -16.94 -23.80
C GLN A 182 -12.02 -17.45 -23.61
N VAL A 183 -11.21 -16.64 -22.93
CA VAL A 183 -9.85 -16.97 -22.53
C VAL A 183 -9.63 -16.50 -21.10
N LEU A 184 -9.28 -17.44 -20.21
CA LEU A 184 -8.82 -17.13 -18.87
C LEU A 184 -7.31 -16.88 -18.93
N ILE A 185 -6.87 -15.69 -18.52
CA ILE A 185 -5.46 -15.41 -18.24
C ILE A 185 -5.21 -15.80 -16.78
N PRO A 186 -4.40 -16.84 -16.51
CA PRO A 186 -4.14 -17.30 -15.15
C PRO A 186 -3.61 -16.22 -14.21
N ARG A 187 -4.07 -16.25 -12.95
CA ARG A 187 -3.69 -15.30 -11.90
C ARG A 187 -2.19 -15.21 -11.65
N ASP A 188 -1.46 -16.31 -11.78
CA ASP A 188 -0.01 -16.39 -11.58
C ASP A 188 0.81 -15.67 -12.67
N LEU A 189 0.22 -15.41 -13.83
CA LEU A 189 0.81 -14.62 -14.92
C LEU A 189 0.56 -13.11 -14.76
N LEU A 190 -0.32 -12.72 -13.83
CA LEU A 190 -0.83 -11.36 -13.65
C LEU A 190 -0.35 -10.74 -12.35
N ARG A 191 0.01 -9.45 -12.40
CA ARG A 191 0.34 -8.61 -11.24
C ARG A 191 0.00 -7.16 -11.55
N SER A 192 -0.17 -6.34 -10.51
CA SER A 192 -0.22 -4.89 -10.67
C SER A 192 1.05 -4.35 -11.33
N GLU A 193 2.20 -4.93 -10.98
CA GLU A 193 3.51 -4.56 -11.50
C GLU A 193 4.38 -5.82 -11.70
N GLY A 194 5.17 -5.84 -12.76
CA GLY A 194 6.09 -6.96 -13.05
C GLY A 194 5.41 -8.29 -13.34
N GLY A 195 4.15 -8.27 -13.80
CA GLY A 195 3.46 -9.46 -14.30
C GLY A 195 4.14 -10.01 -15.54
N GLN A 196 4.03 -11.33 -15.78
CA GLN A 196 4.58 -11.94 -16.99
C GLN A 196 3.81 -11.52 -18.24
N ILE A 197 2.49 -11.30 -18.08
CA ILE A 197 1.62 -10.76 -19.11
C ILE A 197 1.32 -9.30 -18.79
N SER A 198 1.68 -8.40 -19.71
CA SER A 198 1.29 -6.99 -19.66
C SER A 198 -0.15 -6.82 -20.14
N MET A 199 -1.00 -6.25 -19.28
CA MET A 199 -2.39 -5.98 -19.62
C MET A 199 -2.55 -4.86 -20.66
N ARG A 200 -1.62 -3.90 -20.74
CA ARG A 200 -1.54 -2.95 -21.86
C ARG A 200 -1.41 -3.69 -23.18
N ASN A 201 -0.43 -4.60 -23.28
CA ASN A 201 -0.17 -5.32 -24.53
C ASN A 201 -1.35 -6.21 -24.94
N VAL A 202 -2.05 -6.82 -23.97
CA VAL A 202 -3.25 -7.60 -24.24
C VAL A 202 -4.38 -6.72 -24.75
N VAL A 203 -4.72 -5.62 -24.06
CA VAL A 203 -5.83 -4.75 -24.43
C VAL A 203 -5.54 -4.04 -25.77
N ALA A 204 -4.34 -3.48 -25.94
CA ALA A 204 -3.92 -2.83 -27.18
C ALA A 204 -3.89 -3.82 -28.35
N GLY A 205 -3.37 -5.02 -28.14
CA GLY A 205 -3.29 -6.05 -29.16
C GLY A 205 -4.68 -6.48 -29.64
N LEU A 206 -5.60 -6.79 -28.72
CA LEU A 206 -6.96 -7.19 -29.06
C LEU A 206 -7.75 -6.07 -29.75
N ALA A 207 -7.42 -4.82 -29.47
CA ALA A 207 -7.95 -3.65 -30.18
C ALA A 207 -7.24 -3.37 -31.53
N GLY A 208 -6.48 -4.34 -32.05
CA GLY A 208 -5.82 -4.26 -33.35
C GLY A 208 -4.53 -3.44 -33.36
N GLY A 209 -3.94 -3.17 -32.19
CA GLY A 209 -2.74 -2.35 -32.06
C GLY A 209 -2.97 -0.86 -32.29
N ARG A 210 -4.21 -0.39 -32.14
CA ARG A 210 -4.58 1.01 -32.40
C ARG A 210 -4.17 1.93 -31.23
N PRO A 211 -4.05 3.25 -31.47
CA PRO A 211 -3.99 4.24 -30.39
C PRO A 211 -5.15 4.09 -29.40
N LEU A 212 -4.90 4.32 -28.10
CA LEU A 212 -5.93 4.18 -27.08
C LEU A 212 -7.11 5.14 -27.32
N ILE A 213 -6.82 6.37 -27.72
CA ILE A 213 -7.83 7.41 -27.98
C ILE A 213 -8.86 7.02 -29.04
N ASP A 214 -8.50 6.08 -29.92
CA ASP A 214 -9.38 5.58 -30.97
C ASP A 214 -10.29 4.42 -30.52
N ILE A 215 -10.12 3.95 -29.27
CA ILE A 215 -10.81 2.78 -28.73
C ILE A 215 -11.76 3.24 -27.63
N ARG A 216 -13.06 3.04 -27.89
CA ARG A 216 -14.10 3.49 -26.97
C ARG A 216 -14.13 2.62 -25.71
N PHE A 217 -13.95 3.25 -24.55
CA PHE A 217 -14.27 2.61 -23.27
C PHE A 217 -15.79 2.47 -23.12
N ALA A 218 -16.25 1.23 -23.01
CA ALA A 218 -17.68 0.90 -22.92
C ALA A 218 -18.19 0.85 -21.47
N GLY A 219 -17.30 1.08 -20.50
CA GLY A 219 -17.64 1.21 -19.09
C GLY A 219 -17.13 0.07 -18.22
N SER A 220 -17.41 0.18 -16.93
CA SER A 220 -17.03 -0.78 -15.90
C SER A 220 -18.24 -1.26 -15.09
N GLU A 221 -18.26 -2.52 -14.70
CA GLU A 221 -19.29 -3.12 -13.85
C GLU A 221 -18.69 -3.59 -12.52
N GLY A 222 -19.48 -3.50 -11.45
CA GLY A 222 -19.11 -3.94 -10.10
C GLY A 222 -18.52 -2.86 -9.22
N PHE A 223 -18.02 -1.76 -9.80
CA PHE A 223 -17.35 -0.69 -9.05
C PHE A 223 -18.32 0.34 -8.44
N GLY A 224 -19.56 0.42 -8.92
CA GLY A 224 -20.51 1.48 -8.56
C GLY A 224 -20.27 2.76 -9.35
N ASP A 225 -21.15 3.74 -9.16
CA ASP A 225 -21.05 5.03 -9.84
C ASP A 225 -19.79 5.75 -9.37
N TYR A 226 -18.93 6.18 -10.30
CA TYR A 226 -17.64 6.82 -10.02
C TYR A 226 -16.64 5.96 -9.21
N GLY A 227 -16.82 4.64 -9.21
CA GLY A 227 -15.95 3.70 -8.49
C GLY A 227 -14.61 3.41 -9.17
N VAL A 228 -14.38 3.93 -10.37
CA VAL A 228 -13.10 3.85 -11.12
C VAL A 228 -12.59 5.28 -11.33
N PHE A 229 -11.33 5.54 -10.97
CA PHE A 229 -10.75 6.89 -10.90
C PHE A 229 -9.85 7.27 -12.07
N ALA A 230 -9.53 6.34 -12.95
CA ALA A 230 -8.78 6.59 -14.18
C ALA A 230 -9.30 5.64 -15.26
N ALA A 231 -9.97 6.19 -16.28
CA ALA A 231 -10.55 5.42 -17.38
C ALA A 231 -10.22 6.08 -18.71
N SER A 232 -10.21 5.27 -19.78
CA SER A 232 -10.10 5.79 -21.14
C SER A 232 -11.39 6.48 -21.57
N PRO A 233 -11.33 7.39 -22.55
CA PRO A 233 -12.52 8.05 -23.08
C PRO A 233 -13.59 7.06 -23.59
N GLY A 234 -14.84 7.33 -23.25
CA GLY A 234 -16.04 6.59 -23.65
C GLY A 234 -16.77 7.19 -24.85
N GLY A 235 -16.33 8.34 -25.39
CA GLY A 235 -16.89 8.99 -26.57
C GLY A 235 -18.18 9.77 -26.32
N ASN A 236 -18.58 9.92 -25.05
CA ASN A 236 -19.74 10.69 -24.61
C ASN A 236 -19.35 11.94 -23.79
N GLU A 237 -18.09 12.35 -23.88
CA GLU A 237 -17.52 13.46 -23.14
C GLU A 237 -18.18 14.78 -23.53
N ASN A 238 -18.39 15.62 -22.53
CA ASN A 238 -18.84 17.00 -22.66
C ASN A 238 -17.72 17.91 -23.21
N GLU A 239 -18.01 19.19 -23.46
CA GLU A 239 -17.05 20.12 -24.06
C GLU A 239 -15.79 20.33 -23.19
N GLY A 240 -15.95 20.50 -21.88
CA GLY A 240 -14.81 20.67 -20.98
C GLY A 240 -13.94 19.41 -20.88
N GLU A 241 -14.58 18.24 -20.78
CA GLU A 241 -13.88 16.94 -20.77
C GLU A 241 -13.08 16.70 -22.05
N ARG A 242 -13.54 17.22 -23.20
CA ARG A 242 -12.79 17.13 -24.47
C ARG A 242 -11.60 18.07 -24.50
N ASP A 243 -11.74 19.28 -23.96
CA ASP A 243 -10.62 20.22 -23.83
C ASP A 243 -9.51 19.62 -22.93
N ASP A 244 -9.90 18.93 -21.85
CA ASP A 244 -8.94 18.23 -20.96
C ASP A 244 -8.23 17.07 -21.67
N ILE A 245 -8.96 16.28 -22.47
CA ILE A 245 -8.37 15.22 -23.29
C ILE A 245 -7.40 15.79 -24.32
N GLU A 246 -7.76 16.88 -25.00
CA GLU A 246 -6.89 17.55 -25.97
C GLU A 246 -5.60 18.03 -25.29
N PHE A 247 -5.71 18.68 -24.13
CA PHE A 247 -4.56 19.12 -23.34
C PHE A 247 -3.65 17.95 -22.94
N LEU A 248 -4.23 16.85 -22.44
CA LEU A 248 -3.46 15.67 -22.04
C LEU A 248 -2.73 15.03 -23.23
N LEU A 249 -3.33 15.03 -24.42
CA LEU A 249 -2.68 14.51 -25.63
C LEU A 249 -1.55 15.41 -26.13
N GLU A 250 -1.67 16.73 -25.97
CA GLU A 250 -0.58 17.68 -26.26
C GLU A 250 0.60 17.52 -25.28
N ASP A 251 0.32 17.30 -23.99
CA ASP A 251 1.33 17.16 -22.93
C ASP A 251 2.01 15.78 -22.95
N ARG A 252 1.22 14.70 -23.00
CA ARG A 252 1.70 13.31 -22.85
C ARG A 252 1.99 12.61 -24.17
N GLY A 253 1.53 13.19 -25.28
CA GLY A 253 1.75 12.66 -26.61
C GLY A 253 0.76 11.55 -27.01
N MET A 254 0.77 11.27 -28.30
CA MET A 254 -0.09 10.31 -28.97
C MET A 254 0.57 8.93 -29.06
N ASP A 255 -0.24 7.89 -28.99
CA ASP A 255 0.22 6.53 -29.25
C ASP A 255 0.62 6.34 -30.72
N SER A 256 1.66 5.53 -30.93
CA SER A 256 1.94 4.94 -32.23
C SER A 256 1.21 3.59 -32.35
N PRO A 257 0.77 3.19 -33.55
CA PRO A 257 0.22 1.86 -33.76
C PRO A 257 1.21 0.75 -33.35
N GLY A 258 0.71 -0.20 -32.56
CA GLY A 258 1.41 -1.38 -32.08
C GLY A 258 1.03 -2.67 -32.82
N PRO A 259 1.53 -3.82 -32.36
CA PRO A 259 1.15 -5.11 -32.92
C PRO A 259 -0.29 -5.49 -32.51
N ALA A 260 -1.06 -6.03 -33.47
CA ALA A 260 -2.36 -6.64 -33.19
C ALA A 260 -2.20 -8.02 -32.53
N MET A 261 -3.25 -8.46 -31.83
CA MET A 261 -3.34 -9.76 -31.16
C MET A 261 -4.72 -10.37 -31.41
N THR A 262 -4.76 -11.65 -31.71
CA THR A 262 -5.97 -12.47 -31.82
C THR A 262 -6.30 -13.17 -30.51
N MET A 263 -7.55 -13.62 -30.34
CA MET A 263 -7.94 -14.45 -29.19
C MET A 263 -7.14 -15.75 -29.08
N ASP A 264 -6.69 -16.33 -30.21
CA ASP A 264 -5.82 -17.51 -30.21
C ASP A 264 -4.38 -17.21 -29.79
N GLU A 265 -3.86 -16.03 -30.11
CA GLU A 265 -2.58 -15.57 -29.58
C GLU A 265 -2.66 -15.32 -28.08
N LEU A 266 -3.73 -14.70 -27.60
CA LEU A 266 -3.98 -14.55 -26.17
C LEU A 266 -4.07 -15.93 -25.48
N ARG A 267 -4.76 -16.89 -26.08
CA ARG A 267 -4.86 -18.26 -25.54
C ARG A 267 -3.50 -18.94 -25.45
N ARG A 268 -2.65 -18.77 -26.47
CA ARG A 268 -1.26 -19.27 -26.43
C ARG A 268 -0.43 -18.57 -25.37
N LEU A 269 -0.59 -17.25 -25.21
CA LEU A 269 0.08 -16.47 -24.19
C LEU A 269 -0.34 -16.93 -22.78
N ALA A 270 -1.64 -17.10 -22.54
CA ALA A 270 -2.22 -17.57 -21.29
C ALA A 270 -1.87 -19.02 -20.95
N ALA A 271 -1.63 -19.85 -21.97
CA ALA A 271 -1.14 -21.22 -21.80
C ALA A 271 0.36 -21.30 -21.49
N SER A 272 1.08 -20.16 -21.49
CA SER A 272 2.49 -20.13 -21.11
C SER A 272 2.62 -20.57 -19.66
N THR A 273 3.28 -21.70 -19.44
CA THR A 273 3.58 -22.15 -18.08
C THR A 273 4.59 -21.19 -17.48
N PRO A 274 4.32 -20.58 -16.31
CA PRO A 274 5.34 -19.83 -15.62
C PRO A 274 6.49 -20.79 -15.34
N ALA A 275 7.71 -20.46 -15.77
CA ALA A 275 8.87 -21.09 -15.18
C ALA A 275 8.81 -20.74 -13.67
N PRO A 276 8.76 -21.74 -12.75
CA PRO A 276 8.80 -21.44 -11.34
C PRO A 276 10.13 -20.74 -11.07
N THR A 277 10.09 -19.43 -10.94
CA THR A 277 11.20 -18.63 -10.42
C THR A 277 11.12 -18.73 -8.91
N GLY A 278 11.32 -19.96 -8.41
CA GLY A 278 11.65 -20.16 -7.00
C GLY A 278 12.98 -19.47 -6.73
N PRO A 279 13.19 -18.92 -5.53
CA PRO A 279 14.45 -18.27 -5.22
C PRO A 279 15.61 -19.29 -5.33
N ASP A 280 16.62 -18.95 -6.13
CA ASP A 280 17.97 -19.55 -6.04
C ASP A 280 18.69 -19.14 -4.73
N ARG A 281 18.05 -18.32 -3.89
CA ARG A 281 18.63 -17.79 -2.66
C ARG A 281 18.17 -18.61 -1.47
N PRO A 282 19.09 -19.29 -0.76
CA PRO A 282 18.74 -20.04 0.43
C PRO A 282 18.15 -19.12 1.51
N PRO A 283 17.22 -19.62 2.35
CA PRO A 283 16.66 -18.85 3.45
C PRO A 283 17.78 -18.28 4.33
N VAL A 284 17.71 -16.97 4.63
CA VAL A 284 18.67 -16.31 5.52
C VAL A 284 18.33 -16.73 6.95
N ASN A 285 19.12 -17.64 7.51
CA ASN A 285 18.93 -18.11 8.87
C ASN A 285 19.55 -17.11 9.86
N TRP A 286 18.71 -16.37 10.58
CA TRP A 286 19.10 -15.49 11.67
C TRP A 286 19.09 -16.23 13.00
N ARG A 287 20.12 -16.03 13.83
CA ARG A 287 20.17 -16.61 15.17
C ARG A 287 19.66 -15.61 16.20
N VAL A 288 18.61 -16.01 16.91
CA VAL A 288 18.01 -15.18 17.97
C VAL A 288 18.93 -15.09 19.19
N ILE A 289 19.18 -13.87 19.65
CA ILE A 289 19.95 -13.54 20.86
C ILE A 289 19.10 -12.71 21.85
N PRO A 290 19.45 -12.69 23.16
CA PRO A 290 18.75 -11.87 24.14
C PRO A 290 18.79 -10.38 23.79
N MET A 291 17.63 -9.72 23.95
CA MET A 291 17.48 -8.28 23.72
C MET A 291 18.31 -7.46 24.72
N ARG A 292 18.92 -6.37 24.25
CA ARG A 292 19.66 -5.41 25.07
C ARG A 292 18.99 -4.04 24.98
N ILE A 293 18.61 -3.48 26.13
CA ILE A 293 17.98 -2.16 26.24
C ILE A 293 19.05 -1.13 26.56
N GLY A 294 19.23 -0.13 25.70
CA GLY A 294 20.14 0.99 25.94
C GLY A 294 19.49 2.14 26.70
N LEU A 295 18.24 2.48 26.36
CA LEU A 295 17.47 3.49 27.08
C LEU A 295 16.21 2.87 27.70
N PHE A 296 16.12 2.96 29.03
CA PHE A 296 14.94 2.53 29.78
C PHE A 296 13.79 3.52 29.60
N ILE A 297 12.55 3.05 29.78
CA ILE A 297 11.33 3.86 29.63
C ILE A 297 11.42 5.23 30.33
N PRO A 298 11.85 5.37 31.60
CA PRO A 298 11.97 6.69 32.24
C PRO A 298 12.96 7.62 31.55
N GLN A 299 14.05 7.09 30.99
CA GLN A 299 15.02 7.87 30.21
C GLN A 299 14.43 8.31 28.89
N VAL A 300 13.70 7.43 28.18
CA VAL A 300 12.99 7.78 26.95
C VAL A 300 12.00 8.91 27.20
N LEU A 301 11.17 8.80 28.25
CA LEU A 301 10.23 9.86 28.62
C LEU A 301 10.96 11.18 28.94
N SER A 302 12.07 11.10 29.68
CA SER A 302 12.87 12.29 30.00
C SER A 302 13.48 12.95 28.77
N VAL A 303 13.92 12.18 27.77
CA VAL A 303 14.39 12.71 26.47
C VAL A 303 13.25 13.42 25.76
N VAL A 304 12.09 12.74 25.63
CA VAL A 304 10.91 13.31 24.97
C VAL A 304 10.47 14.60 25.64
N GLU A 305 10.33 14.63 26.97
CA GLU A 305 9.91 15.81 27.72
C GLU A 305 10.89 16.99 27.53
N GLN A 306 12.20 16.74 27.54
CA GLN A 306 13.21 17.79 27.34
C GLN A 306 13.18 18.34 25.90
N VAL A 307 13.08 17.46 24.90
CA VAL A 307 13.05 17.87 23.48
C VAL A 307 11.77 18.64 23.17
N LEU A 308 10.62 18.18 23.67
CA LEU A 308 9.35 18.92 23.55
C LEU A 308 9.38 20.27 24.29
N SER A 309 10.21 20.40 25.31
CA SER A 309 10.46 21.68 26.01
C SER A 309 11.45 22.59 25.29
N GLY A 310 11.95 22.21 24.10
CA GLY A 310 12.83 23.01 23.26
C GLY A 310 14.32 22.70 23.39
N ALA A 311 14.71 21.64 24.12
CA ALA A 311 16.10 21.21 24.16
C ALA A 311 16.53 20.57 22.83
N ALA A 312 17.76 20.84 22.39
CA ALA A 312 18.32 20.18 21.22
C ALA A 312 18.55 18.69 21.51
N VAL A 313 18.03 17.80 20.65
CA VAL A 313 18.14 16.34 20.78
C VAL A 313 19.58 15.89 21.08
N GLU A 314 20.55 16.38 20.32
CA GLU A 314 21.97 16.06 20.52
C GLU A 314 22.47 16.46 21.91
N SER A 315 22.05 17.61 22.44
CA SER A 315 22.47 18.05 23.78
C SER A 315 21.92 17.15 24.88
N VAL A 316 20.66 16.74 24.75
CA VAL A 316 20.00 15.80 25.68
C VAL A 316 20.71 14.44 25.64
N LEU A 317 20.97 13.92 24.44
CA LEU A 317 21.61 12.62 24.24
C LEU A 317 23.07 12.58 24.70
N ARG A 318 23.84 13.66 24.50
CA ARG A 318 25.20 13.79 25.09
C ARG A 318 25.15 13.76 26.62
N GLY A 319 24.11 14.34 27.23
CA GLY A 319 23.86 14.25 28.67
C GLY A 319 23.63 12.82 29.17
N LEU A 320 23.17 11.92 28.30
CA LEU A 320 22.99 10.48 28.56
C LEU A 320 24.23 9.65 28.19
N GLY A 321 25.38 10.30 28.01
CA GLY A 321 26.64 9.62 27.66
C GLY A 321 26.86 9.42 26.17
N GLY A 322 26.03 10.01 25.31
CA GLY A 322 26.18 9.98 23.86
C GLY A 322 27.50 10.61 23.40
N ARG A 323 28.25 9.87 22.58
CA ARG A 323 29.50 10.34 21.95
C ARG A 323 29.36 10.27 20.43
N PRO A 324 29.94 11.23 19.68
CA PRO A 324 30.03 11.13 18.24
C PRO A 324 30.75 9.85 17.84
N ASP A 325 30.19 9.14 16.86
CA ASP A 325 30.72 7.92 16.28
C ASP A 325 30.27 7.82 14.81
N THR A 326 30.62 6.75 14.11
CA THR A 326 30.23 6.49 12.74
C THR A 326 29.63 5.10 12.59
N ARG A 327 28.51 4.99 11.86
CA ARG A 327 27.87 3.72 11.49
C ARG A 327 27.60 3.74 9.99
N TRP A 328 28.10 2.75 9.25
CA TRP A 328 28.01 2.71 7.78
C TRP A 328 28.36 4.04 7.08
N ASP A 329 29.49 4.64 7.48
CA ASP A 329 29.99 5.94 7.00
C ASP A 329 29.11 7.17 7.32
N GLU A 330 28.07 7.02 8.15
CA GLU A 330 27.20 8.10 8.61
C GLU A 330 27.50 8.56 10.04
N PRO A 331 27.41 9.87 10.32
CA PRO A 331 27.62 10.40 11.66
C PRO A 331 26.46 10.01 12.58
N ILE A 332 26.79 9.41 13.72
CA ILE A 332 25.83 9.00 14.74
C ILE A 332 26.23 9.51 16.12
N LEU A 333 25.30 9.47 17.07
CA LEU A 333 25.57 9.51 18.49
C LEU A 333 25.40 8.12 19.08
N ARG A 334 26.45 7.60 19.72
CA ARG A 334 26.43 6.29 20.38
C ARG A 334 26.50 6.44 21.89
N GLY A 335 25.60 5.76 22.60
CA GLY A 335 25.67 5.58 24.03
C GLY A 335 25.82 4.10 24.42
N ASP A 336 25.63 3.80 25.70
CA ASP A 336 25.65 2.43 26.20
C ASP A 336 24.39 1.68 25.76
N GLY A 337 24.50 0.87 24.71
CA GLY A 337 23.41 0.03 24.20
C GLY A 337 22.31 0.77 23.40
N TRP A 338 22.51 2.04 23.05
CA TRP A 338 21.61 2.82 22.17
C TRP A 338 22.40 3.62 21.13
N VAL A 339 21.75 3.92 20.01
CA VAL A 339 22.31 4.73 18.90
C VAL A 339 21.27 5.76 18.50
N ALA A 340 21.73 6.94 18.10
CA ALA A 340 20.87 7.94 17.47
C ALA A 340 21.52 8.47 16.19
N GLU A 341 20.71 8.58 15.14
CA GLU A 341 21.14 9.07 13.84
C GLU A 341 20.09 10.03 13.27
N ARG A 342 20.50 10.87 12.32
CA ARG A 342 19.55 11.68 11.57
C ARG A 342 19.15 10.93 10.31
N SER A 343 17.85 10.73 10.13
CA SER A 343 17.29 10.22 8.89
C SER A 343 17.77 11.09 7.72
N ARG A 344 18.36 10.46 6.71
CA ARG A 344 18.78 11.16 5.48
C ARG A 344 17.60 11.77 4.71
N PHE A 345 16.39 11.21 4.88
CA PHE A 345 15.20 11.60 4.13
C PHE A 345 14.43 12.73 4.81
N SER A 346 14.22 12.64 6.12
CA SER A 346 13.42 13.63 6.86
C SER A 346 14.26 14.61 7.68
N GLY A 347 15.54 14.32 7.91
CA GLY A 347 16.38 15.05 8.86
C GLY A 347 16.03 14.82 10.33
N THR A 348 15.00 14.00 10.59
CA THR A 348 14.51 13.65 11.93
C THR A 348 15.56 12.82 12.68
N TRP A 349 15.69 13.07 13.97
CA TRP A 349 16.47 12.20 14.84
C TRP A 349 15.70 10.91 15.10
N CYS A 350 16.29 9.78 14.69
CA CYS A 350 15.86 8.45 15.08
C CYS A 350 16.77 7.95 16.20
N ILE A 351 16.16 7.58 17.34
CA ILE A 351 16.87 7.05 18.51
C ILE A 351 16.52 5.57 18.64
N GLU A 352 17.46 4.70 18.25
CA GLU A 352 17.39 3.26 18.51
C GLU A 352 17.68 2.98 19.99
N VAL A 353 16.61 2.81 20.79
CA VAL A 353 16.68 2.54 22.24
C VAL A 353 16.94 1.07 22.57
N VAL A 354 16.71 0.21 21.58
CA VAL A 354 17.14 -1.18 21.50
C VAL A 354 17.83 -1.32 20.15
N THR A 355 19.08 -1.78 20.13
CA THR A 355 19.89 -1.89 18.91
C THR A 355 20.82 -3.09 19.00
N HIS A 356 21.07 -3.74 17.87
CA HIS A 356 22.17 -4.70 17.75
C HIS A 356 23.42 -3.99 17.21
N SER A 357 24.60 -4.53 17.51
CA SER A 357 25.84 -4.03 16.93
C SER A 357 25.99 -4.42 15.46
N GLU A 358 26.78 -3.66 14.70
CA GLU A 358 27.08 -3.98 13.28
C GLU A 358 27.66 -5.39 13.14
N ARG A 359 28.54 -5.79 14.06
CA ARG A 359 29.10 -7.14 14.11
C ARG A 359 28.02 -8.21 14.32
N GLU A 360 27.04 -7.95 15.18
CA GLU A 360 25.91 -8.86 15.38
C GLU A 360 25.05 -8.96 14.10
N ALA A 361 24.89 -7.87 13.34
CA ALA A 361 24.23 -7.89 12.04
C ALA A 361 25.00 -8.73 11.01
N GLU A 362 26.33 -8.56 10.93
CA GLU A 362 27.23 -9.36 10.08
C GLU A 362 27.19 -10.85 10.44
N ASP A 363 27.17 -11.16 11.74
CA ASP A 363 27.04 -12.51 12.29
C ASP A 363 25.62 -13.08 12.18
N ARG A 364 24.68 -12.34 11.55
CA ARG A 364 23.27 -12.70 11.36
C ARG A 364 22.56 -13.00 12.67
N LEU A 365 22.82 -12.19 13.68
CA LEU A 365 22.16 -12.24 14.97
C LEU A 365 21.00 -11.23 15.00
N CYS A 366 19.86 -11.65 15.52
CA CYS A 366 18.69 -10.80 15.69
C CYS A 366 18.13 -10.92 17.09
N PHE A 367 17.36 -9.92 17.53
CA PHE A 367 16.59 -10.04 18.76
C PHE A 367 15.30 -10.82 18.51
N ASP A 368 14.76 -11.40 19.57
CA ASP A 368 13.42 -11.96 19.53
C ASP A 368 12.40 -10.85 19.24
N GLN A 369 11.73 -10.93 18.10
CA GLN A 369 10.77 -9.92 17.64
C GLN A 369 9.64 -9.68 18.63
N ARG A 370 9.23 -10.70 19.40
CA ARG A 370 8.18 -10.54 20.43
C ARG A 370 8.66 -9.68 21.58
N HIS A 371 9.92 -9.82 21.99
CA HIS A 371 10.50 -8.96 23.03
C HIS A 371 10.73 -7.52 22.55
N VAL A 372 11.15 -7.35 21.29
CA VAL A 372 11.29 -6.02 20.66
C VAL A 372 9.92 -5.32 20.61
N ALA A 373 8.90 -6.01 20.09
CA ALA A 373 7.54 -5.49 20.03
C ALA A 373 6.94 -5.22 21.41
N ASP A 374 7.16 -6.09 22.42
CA ASP A 374 6.73 -5.85 23.81
C ASP A 374 7.36 -4.58 24.37
N TYR A 375 8.66 -4.35 24.13
CA TYR A 375 9.33 -3.17 24.64
C TYR A 375 8.86 -1.88 23.96
N ALA A 376 8.71 -1.89 22.63
CA ALA A 376 8.11 -0.78 21.89
C ALA A 376 6.69 -0.48 22.39
N TRP A 377 5.89 -1.53 22.62
CA TRP A 377 4.55 -1.40 23.18
C TRP A 377 4.54 -0.76 24.57
N ARG A 378 5.46 -1.15 25.46
CA ARG A 378 5.56 -0.59 26.81
C ARG A 378 6.00 0.88 26.82
N ILE A 379 6.92 1.28 25.93
CA ILE A 379 7.24 2.70 25.72
C ILE A 379 5.99 3.45 25.25
N ALA A 380 5.29 2.91 24.25
CA ALA A 380 4.13 3.55 23.68
C ALA A 380 2.96 3.67 24.70
N GLN A 381 2.78 2.68 25.58
CA GLN A 381 1.85 2.78 26.71
C GLN A 381 2.23 3.89 27.70
N ALA A 382 3.53 4.05 27.98
CA ALA A 382 4.00 5.11 28.86
C ALA A 382 3.77 6.50 28.24
N LEU A 383 3.98 6.64 26.92
CA LEU A 383 3.64 7.86 26.19
C LEU A 383 2.14 8.12 26.15
N GLU A 384 1.32 7.08 25.95
CA GLU A 384 -0.15 7.18 25.94
C GLU A 384 -0.68 7.70 27.28
N GLN A 385 -0.10 7.26 28.40
CA GLN A 385 -0.44 7.79 29.73
C GLN A 385 -0.10 9.27 29.92
N ARG A 386 0.90 9.78 29.18
CA ARG A 386 1.37 11.17 29.29
C ARG A 386 0.68 12.12 28.31
N TYR A 387 0.48 11.68 27.07
CA TYR A 387 0.03 12.51 25.95
C TYR A 387 -1.36 12.15 25.44
N GLY A 388 -1.98 11.09 25.98
CA GLY A 388 -3.28 10.60 25.56
C GLY A 388 -3.20 9.64 24.38
N PHE A 389 -4.36 9.36 23.79
CA PHE A 389 -4.48 8.38 22.71
C PHE A 389 -3.66 8.79 21.47
N PRO A 390 -2.91 7.87 20.85
CA PRO A 390 -2.06 8.18 19.70
C PRO A 390 -2.86 8.70 18.48
N TYR A 391 -2.25 9.63 17.75
CA TYR A 391 -2.74 10.11 16.46
C TYR A 391 -2.81 8.96 15.45
N GLY A 392 -1.73 8.18 15.33
CA GLY A 392 -1.57 7.11 14.35
C GLY A 392 -1.05 5.83 14.98
N LEU A 393 -1.48 4.68 14.48
CA LEU A 393 -0.94 3.37 14.83
C LEU A 393 -0.83 2.51 13.57
N ARG A 394 0.20 1.66 13.52
CA ARG A 394 0.34 0.57 12.53
C ARG A 394 0.81 -0.69 13.24
N ALA A 395 0.29 -1.85 12.84
CA ALA A 395 0.82 -3.13 13.28
C ALA A 395 0.71 -4.18 12.18
N THR A 396 1.68 -5.09 12.11
CA THR A 396 1.68 -6.21 11.18
C THR A 396 1.79 -7.54 11.91
N ASN A 397 1.34 -8.63 11.28
CA ASN A 397 1.58 -9.98 11.78
C ASN A 397 3.08 -10.39 11.67
N ASP A 398 3.90 -9.61 10.98
CA ASP A 398 5.35 -9.82 10.86
C ASP A 398 6.15 -9.13 11.97
N GLY A 399 5.47 -8.49 12.93
CA GLY A 399 6.12 -7.87 14.10
C GLY A 399 6.50 -6.41 13.96
N TYR A 400 6.12 -5.74 12.86
CA TYR A 400 6.21 -4.29 12.79
C TYR A 400 5.10 -3.66 13.63
N PHE A 401 5.46 -2.62 14.37
CA PHE A 401 4.55 -1.85 15.20
C PHE A 401 4.98 -0.39 15.14
N MET A 402 4.01 0.52 15.10
CA MET A 402 4.24 1.96 15.19
C MET A 402 3.10 2.63 15.95
N ARG A 403 3.43 3.64 16.78
CA ARG A 403 2.49 4.61 17.31
C ARG A 403 3.06 6.02 17.23
N LEU A 404 2.25 6.93 16.70
CA LEU A 404 2.53 8.36 16.59
C LEU A 404 1.63 9.14 17.55
N PHE A 405 2.21 9.94 18.42
CA PHE A 405 1.53 10.82 19.36
C PHE A 405 1.67 12.27 18.91
N GLN A 406 0.56 13.02 18.96
CA GLN A 406 0.56 14.46 18.71
C GLN A 406 0.69 15.21 20.03
N VAL A 407 1.68 16.11 20.12
CA VAL A 407 1.87 17.02 21.25
C VAL A 407 2.00 18.45 20.72
N GLY A 408 0.87 19.16 20.64
CA GLY A 408 0.81 20.44 19.93
C GLY A 408 1.15 20.26 18.45
N ASP A 409 2.14 21.03 17.97
CA ASP A 409 2.65 20.96 16.60
C ASP A 409 3.83 19.97 16.44
N GLN A 410 4.24 19.31 17.52
CA GLN A 410 5.27 18.28 17.52
C GLN A 410 4.64 16.88 17.53
N GLY A 411 5.40 15.91 17.05
CA GLY A 411 5.05 14.51 17.11
C GLY A 411 6.13 13.68 17.80
N VAL A 412 5.71 12.61 18.45
CA VAL A 412 6.59 11.58 19.03
C VAL A 412 6.15 10.25 18.46
N MET A 413 7.05 9.56 17.77
CA MET A 413 6.77 8.25 17.21
C MET A 413 7.60 7.19 17.91
N VAL A 414 6.99 6.04 18.16
CA VAL A 414 7.67 4.83 18.60
C VAL A 414 7.38 3.75 17.58
N SER A 415 8.41 3.10 17.08
CA SER A 415 8.30 2.00 16.12
C SER A 415 9.17 0.81 16.52
N SER A 416 8.82 -0.37 16.02
CA SER A 416 9.67 -1.57 16.09
C SER A 416 10.12 -1.98 14.69
N GLY A 417 11.43 -2.12 14.52
CA GLY A 417 12.05 -2.74 13.36
C GLY A 417 12.29 -4.24 13.55
N PHE A 418 12.96 -4.87 12.57
CA PHE A 418 13.33 -6.29 12.61
C PHE A 418 14.22 -6.64 13.84
N SER A 419 14.97 -5.67 14.37
CA SER A 419 15.82 -5.86 15.56
C SER A 419 16.09 -4.56 16.32
N SER A 420 15.20 -3.58 16.21
CA SER A 420 15.35 -2.28 16.86
C SER A 420 14.02 -1.80 17.45
N VAL A 421 14.10 -1.01 18.50
CA VAL A 421 13.00 -0.14 18.93
C VAL A 421 13.47 1.29 18.75
N GLU A 422 12.69 2.06 18.02
CA GLU A 422 13.06 3.40 17.57
C GLU A 422 12.10 4.43 18.17
N VAL A 423 12.66 5.57 18.56
CA VAL A 423 11.92 6.74 19.02
C VAL A 423 12.32 7.93 18.19
N GLU A 424 11.35 8.53 17.51
CA GLU A 424 11.53 9.71 16.67
C GLU A 424 10.76 10.89 17.26
N ILE A 425 11.37 12.07 17.23
CA ILE A 425 10.76 13.31 17.73
C ILE A 425 11.03 14.41 16.71
N ASP A 426 9.96 14.99 16.16
CA ASP A 426 10.05 16.07 15.18
C ASP A 426 8.75 16.89 15.17
N SER A 427 8.59 17.79 14.19
CA SER A 427 7.29 18.35 13.85
C SER A 427 6.31 17.24 13.51
N LEU A 428 5.05 17.40 13.92
CA LEU A 428 4.00 16.44 13.62
C LEU A 428 3.87 16.23 12.11
N LYS A 429 3.98 17.32 11.33
CA LYS A 429 3.93 17.28 9.87
C LYS A 429 5.00 16.37 9.29
N THR A 430 6.26 16.53 9.70
CA THR A 430 7.38 15.70 9.22
C THR A 430 7.12 14.22 9.48
N LEU A 431 6.68 13.87 10.69
CA LEU A 431 6.40 12.47 11.04
C LEU A 431 5.18 11.90 10.32
N LEU A 432 4.17 12.72 10.05
CA LEU A 432 3.01 12.30 9.24
C LEU A 432 3.40 12.07 7.78
N GLU A 433 4.22 12.94 7.21
CA GLU A 433 4.78 12.80 5.86
C GLU A 433 5.68 11.57 5.76
N SER A 434 6.50 11.24 6.76
CA SER A 434 7.33 10.03 6.69
C SER A 434 6.53 8.73 6.92
N SER A 435 5.47 8.77 7.73
CA SER A 435 4.72 7.57 8.15
C SER A 435 3.56 7.20 7.23
N TYR A 436 2.89 8.23 6.71
CA TYR A 436 1.68 8.13 5.90
C TYR A 436 1.85 8.78 4.53
N GLY A 437 2.97 9.44 4.29
CA GLY A 437 3.32 9.96 2.97
C GLY A 437 3.41 8.85 1.95
N ARG A 438 2.39 8.73 1.09
CA ARG A 438 2.49 7.99 -0.17
C ARG A 438 3.24 8.89 -1.17
N PHE A 439 4.56 8.70 -1.29
CA PHE A 439 5.42 9.34 -2.30
C PHE A 439 6.31 8.29 -2.95
#